data_AF-A0A2Y9RPT2-F1
#
_entry.id   AF-A0A2Y9RPT2-F1
#
_cell.length_a   1.000
_cell.length_b   1.000
_cell.length_c   1.000
_cell.angle_alpha   90.00
_cell.angle_beta   90.00
_cell.angle_gamma   90.00
#
_symmetry.space_group_name_H-M   'P 1'
#
loop_
_entity.id
_entity.type
_entity.pdbx_description
1 polymer ?
#
loop_
_entity_poly.entity_id
_entity_poly.type
_entity_poly.pdbx_seq_one_letter_code
_entity_poly.pdbx_strand_id
1 'polypeptide(L)'
;MSRREDMMAKKPPKPAPRRIFQERLKLTALPLYFEGFLLVKRPEYQEFKHYWTELRGTTLFFYTDKKSTIYIDKLDIIDLTCLSDQNSTEKNCAKFTLVLPKEEVQLKTENTESGEEWRGFILTVTELSVPQHVSLLPGQVIRLHEVLEREKKRRIETERLPSTSVEKEKETTEDYVDLLNPMPACFYTVSRKEATEMLEEKPSWGNMILRPGSDSRNYSITIRQETEIKHYKVTSIGKNYTIELEKPAKNPREKKEERG
;
A
#
# COMPACT_ATOMS: atom_id res chain seq x y z
N MET A 1 -7.86 34.61 39.13
CA MET A 1 -8.37 34.61 37.74
C MET A 1 -7.21 35.05 36.85
N SER A 2 -6.74 34.40 35.80
CA SER A 2 -7.13 33.20 35.08
C SER A 2 -5.84 32.79 34.31
N ARG A 3 -5.28 31.61 34.58
CA ARG A 3 -4.22 31.04 33.73
C ARG A 3 -4.94 30.26 32.62
N ARG A 4 -4.91 30.79 31.40
CA ARG A 4 -5.29 30.04 30.21
C ARG A 4 -4.22 28.98 29.98
N GLU A 5 -4.58 27.73 30.16
CA GLU A 5 -3.79 26.58 29.75
C GLU A 5 -3.90 26.46 28.23
N ASP A 6 -2.77 26.64 27.55
CA ASP A 6 -2.65 26.39 26.12
C ASP A 6 -2.77 24.88 25.87
N MET A 7 -3.96 24.46 25.43
CA MET A 7 -4.18 23.14 24.84
C MET A 7 -3.42 23.06 23.51
N MET A 8 -2.17 22.61 23.56
CA MET A 8 -1.46 22.18 22.36
C MET A 8 -2.14 20.94 21.80
N ALA A 9 -2.97 21.13 20.76
CA ALA A 9 -3.40 20.06 19.88
C ALA A 9 -2.14 19.35 19.36
N LYS A 10 -1.90 18.12 19.84
CA LYS A 10 -0.80 17.28 19.36
C LYS A 10 -1.01 17.06 17.86
N LYS A 11 -0.11 17.61 17.05
CA LYS A 11 -0.15 17.42 15.59
C LYS A 11 -0.19 15.92 15.29
N PRO A 12 -1.00 15.48 14.31
CA PRO A 12 -1.04 14.08 13.92
C PRO A 12 0.37 13.60 13.56
N PRO A 13 0.72 12.34 13.89
CA PRO A 13 2.04 11.81 13.64
C PRO A 13 2.41 11.98 12.15
N LYS A 14 3.59 12.54 11.88
CA LYS A 14 4.06 12.71 10.50
C LYS A 14 4.17 11.33 9.85
N PRO A 15 3.59 11.14 8.64
CA PRO A 15 3.69 9.88 7.92
C PRO A 15 5.17 9.58 7.62
N ALA A 16 5.49 8.30 7.49
CA ALA A 16 6.85 7.86 7.18
C ALA A 16 7.37 8.52 5.90
N PRO A 17 8.69 8.79 5.79
CA PRO A 17 9.30 9.25 4.55
C PRO A 17 8.88 8.38 3.37
N ARG A 18 8.51 9.01 2.24
CA ARG A 18 7.91 8.34 1.06
C ARG A 18 8.64 7.07 0.62
N ARG A 19 9.97 7.07 0.73
CA ARG A 19 10.84 5.91 0.44
C ARG A 19 10.56 4.71 1.36
N ILE A 20 10.44 4.95 2.67
CA ILE A 20 10.20 3.91 3.67
C ILE A 20 8.82 3.29 3.47
N PHE A 21 7.81 4.11 3.18
CA PHE A 21 6.48 3.62 2.85
C PHE A 21 6.47 2.72 1.61
N GLN A 22 7.18 3.10 0.55
CA GLN A 22 7.30 2.30 -0.67
C GLN A 22 8.04 0.99 -0.44
N GLU A 23 9.13 1.01 0.34
CA GLU A 23 9.87 -0.20 0.68
C GLU A 23 9.03 -1.16 1.54
N ARG A 24 8.31 -0.65 2.56
CA ARG A 24 7.39 -1.46 3.37
C ARG A 24 6.22 -2.02 2.54
N LEU A 25 5.69 -1.24 1.61
CA LEU A 25 4.66 -1.71 0.68
C LEU A 25 5.20 -2.83 -0.22
N LYS A 26 6.43 -2.71 -0.74
CA LYS A 26 7.06 -3.76 -1.53
C LYS A 26 7.32 -5.03 -0.71
N LEU A 27 7.76 -4.88 0.54
CA LEU A 27 8.08 -6.02 1.42
C LEU A 27 6.85 -6.77 1.93
N THR A 28 5.77 -6.05 2.23
CA THR A 28 4.55 -6.65 2.78
C THR A 28 3.57 -7.06 1.70
N ALA A 29 3.65 -6.47 0.51
CA ALA A 29 2.67 -6.60 -0.57
C ALA A 29 1.22 -6.29 -0.15
N LEU A 30 1.04 -5.58 0.97
CA LEU A 30 -0.26 -5.30 1.57
C LEU A 30 -0.47 -3.79 1.76
N PRO A 31 -1.70 -3.28 1.53
CA PRO A 31 -2.03 -1.88 1.73
C PRO A 31 -1.97 -1.51 3.22
N LEU A 32 -1.51 -0.29 3.51
CA LEU A 32 -1.53 0.26 4.87
C LEU A 32 -2.94 0.72 5.24
N TYR A 33 -3.44 0.25 6.38
CA TYR A 33 -4.74 0.63 6.92
C TYR A 33 -4.62 1.57 8.12
N PHE A 34 -3.72 1.25 9.03
CA PHE A 34 -3.48 2.06 10.22
C PHE A 34 -2.05 1.88 10.72
N GLU A 35 -1.51 2.91 11.37
CA GLU A 35 -0.15 2.89 11.92
C GLU A 35 -0.08 3.66 13.23
N GLY A 36 0.76 3.20 14.15
CA GLY A 36 0.88 3.81 15.47
C GLY A 36 1.82 3.03 16.37
N PHE A 37 2.16 3.62 17.51
CA PHE A 37 2.91 2.92 18.54
C PHE A 37 1.98 1.99 19.33
N LEU A 38 2.44 0.76 19.56
CA LEU A 38 1.78 -0.24 20.40
C LEU A 38 2.79 -0.90 21.33
N LEU A 39 2.35 -1.13 22.56
CA LEU A 39 3.02 -1.98 23.52
C LEU A 39 2.44 -3.38 23.39
N VAL A 40 3.28 -4.36 23.04
CA VAL A 40 2.88 -5.73 22.74
C VAL A 40 3.51 -6.66 23.77
N LYS A 41 2.69 -7.54 24.36
CA LYS A 41 3.15 -8.60 25.24
C LYS A 41 2.58 -9.94 24.75
N ARG A 42 3.49 -10.83 24.37
CA ARG A 42 3.19 -12.24 24.04
C ARG A 42 3.59 -13.14 25.22
N PRO A 43 3.16 -14.41 25.26
CA PRO A 43 3.50 -15.33 26.34
C PRO A 43 5.01 -15.57 26.51
N GLU A 44 5.80 -15.41 25.44
CA GLU A 44 7.26 -15.57 25.46
C GLU A 44 7.97 -14.41 26.17
N TYR A 45 7.28 -13.28 26.38
CA TYR A 45 7.83 -12.09 27.01
C TYR A 45 7.20 -11.83 28.37
N GLN A 46 8.05 -11.59 29.37
CA GLN A 46 7.58 -11.23 30.71
C GLN A 46 7.02 -9.80 30.74
N GLU A 47 7.52 -8.91 29.87
CA GLU A 47 7.23 -7.48 29.82
C GLU A 47 6.67 -7.03 28.46
N PHE A 48 6.01 -5.86 28.46
CA PHE A 48 5.55 -5.22 27.23
C PHE A 48 6.73 -4.65 26.45
N LYS A 49 6.78 -4.97 25.15
CA LYS A 49 7.75 -4.40 24.21
C LYS A 49 7.09 -3.32 23.37
N HIS A 50 7.81 -2.23 23.14
CA HIS A 50 7.30 -1.07 22.41
C HIS A 50 7.68 -1.15 20.93
N TYR A 51 6.69 -1.10 20.06
CA TYR A 51 6.88 -1.20 18.61
C TYR A 51 6.15 -0.10 17.85
N TRP A 52 6.76 0.35 16.76
CA TRP A 52 5.99 0.98 15.70
C TRP A 52 5.23 -0.12 14.95
N THR A 53 3.91 -0.03 14.93
CA THR A 53 3.06 -1.08 14.37
C THR A 53 2.29 -0.57 13.17
N GLU A 54 2.26 -1.36 12.11
CA GLU A 54 1.43 -1.12 10.93
C GLU A 54 0.40 -2.25 10.78
N LEU A 55 -0.88 -1.89 10.68
CA LEU A 55 -1.93 -2.81 10.25
C LEU A 55 -2.00 -2.80 8.73
N ARG A 56 -1.70 -3.94 8.11
CA ARG A 56 -1.81 -4.12 6.66
C ARG A 56 -2.57 -5.40 6.36
N GLY A 57 -3.67 -5.31 5.60
CA GLY A 57 -4.56 -6.45 5.42
C GLY A 57 -5.11 -6.93 6.77
N THR A 58 -4.89 -8.20 7.07
CA THR A 58 -5.24 -8.89 8.32
C THR A 58 -3.99 -9.25 9.14
N THR A 59 -2.93 -8.46 9.03
CA THR A 59 -1.64 -8.70 9.69
C THR A 59 -1.12 -7.43 10.35
N LEU A 60 -0.67 -7.54 11.59
CA LEU A 60 0.07 -6.49 12.30
C LEU A 60 1.56 -6.71 12.07
N PHE A 61 2.25 -5.68 11.58
CA PHE A 61 3.70 -5.69 11.36
C PHE A 61 4.40 -4.83 12.41
N PHE A 62 5.36 -5.41 13.13
CA PHE A 62 6.07 -4.75 14.22
C PHE A 62 7.46 -4.30 13.78
N TYR A 63 7.74 -3.02 13.94
CA TYR A 63 9.01 -2.38 13.61
C TYR A 63 9.66 -1.84 14.88
N THR A 64 11.00 -1.85 14.91
CA THR A 64 11.78 -1.21 15.98
C THR A 64 11.48 0.29 16.09
N ASP A 65 11.33 0.96 14.96
CA ASP A 65 10.97 2.39 14.92
C ASP A 65 10.27 2.78 13.60
N LYS A 66 9.91 4.07 13.49
CA LYS A 66 9.26 4.64 12.29
C LYS A 66 10.15 4.67 11.04
N LYS A 67 11.47 4.55 11.20
CA LYS A 67 12.46 4.64 10.12
C LYS A 67 12.89 3.27 9.60
N SER A 68 12.54 2.21 10.33
CA SER A 68 12.91 0.84 10.02
C SER A 68 12.14 0.33 8.81
N THR A 69 12.82 -0.08 7.76
CA THR A 69 12.16 -0.53 6.52
C THR A 69 11.71 -1.99 6.63
N ILE A 70 12.40 -2.79 7.44
CA ILE A 70 12.12 -4.21 7.69
C ILE A 70 11.43 -4.35 9.05
N TYR A 71 10.35 -5.14 9.09
CA TYR A 71 9.68 -5.50 10.34
C TYR A 71 10.47 -6.60 11.05
N ILE A 72 10.50 -6.56 12.37
CA ILE A 72 11.21 -7.55 13.20
C ILE A 72 10.31 -8.71 13.63
N ASP A 73 9.00 -8.49 13.60
CA ASP A 73 8.00 -9.50 13.95
C ASP A 73 6.67 -9.16 13.28
N LYS A 74 5.75 -10.12 13.21
CA LYS A 74 4.39 -9.94 12.69
C LYS A 74 3.38 -10.83 13.42
N LEU A 75 2.12 -10.43 13.39
CA LEU A 75 1.00 -11.16 13.96
C LEU A 75 -0.16 -11.21 12.97
N ASP A 76 -0.46 -12.41 12.47
CA ASP A 76 -1.60 -12.64 11.59
C ASP A 76 -2.88 -12.77 12.42
N ILE A 77 -3.82 -11.85 12.23
CA ILE A 77 -5.06 -11.73 13.01
C ILE A 77 -6.29 -12.19 12.21
N ILE A 78 -6.12 -12.90 11.09
CA ILE A 78 -7.23 -13.34 10.24
C ILE A 78 -8.21 -14.25 10.97
N ASP A 79 -7.70 -15.14 11.84
CA ASP A 79 -8.48 -16.10 12.62
C ASP A 79 -8.74 -15.58 14.05
N LEU A 80 -8.75 -14.27 14.27
CA LEU A 80 -9.01 -13.68 15.58
C LEU A 80 -10.36 -14.19 16.12
N THR A 81 -10.32 -14.87 17.26
CA THR A 81 -11.52 -15.47 17.87
C THR A 81 -12.31 -14.43 18.63
N CYS A 82 -11.64 -13.60 19.43
CA CYS A 82 -12.24 -12.45 20.07
C CYS A 82 -11.20 -11.40 20.47
N LEU A 83 -11.69 -10.19 20.68
CA LEU A 83 -10.94 -9.08 21.26
C LEU A 83 -11.56 -8.77 22.62
N SER A 84 -10.82 -9.04 23.70
CA SER A 84 -11.29 -8.82 25.07
C SER A 84 -10.69 -7.55 25.67
N ASP A 85 -11.56 -6.67 26.13
CA ASP A 85 -11.15 -5.46 26.83
C ASP A 85 -10.70 -5.81 28.25
N GLN A 86 -9.54 -5.31 28.65
CA GLN A 86 -9.05 -5.44 30.01
C GLN A 86 -9.30 -4.11 30.72
N ASN A 87 -10.19 -4.13 31.72
CA ASN A 87 -10.42 -2.98 32.59
C ASN A 87 -9.14 -2.68 33.36
N SER A 88 -8.33 -1.77 32.82
CA SER A 88 -7.07 -1.37 33.44
C SER A 88 -7.35 -0.36 34.56
N THR A 89 -6.64 -0.49 35.67
CA THR A 89 -6.62 0.51 36.74
C THR A 89 -5.82 1.78 36.35
N GLU A 90 -5.06 1.72 35.24
CA GLU A 90 -4.34 2.85 34.66
C GLU A 90 -5.29 3.76 33.88
N LYS A 91 -5.59 4.92 34.46
CA LYS A 91 -6.65 5.83 34.02
C LYS A 91 -6.56 6.39 32.60
N ASN A 92 -5.49 6.12 31.85
CA ASN A 92 -5.23 6.84 30.59
C ASN A 92 -4.87 5.97 29.39
N CYS A 93 -4.81 4.64 29.49
CA CYS A 93 -4.43 3.77 28.37
C CYS A 93 -5.48 2.68 28.14
N ALA A 94 -5.69 2.28 26.88
CA ALA A 94 -6.49 1.10 26.59
C ALA A 94 -5.61 -0.15 26.62
N LYS A 95 -6.14 -1.21 27.20
CA LYS A 95 -5.52 -2.53 27.19
C LYS A 95 -6.55 -3.55 26.73
N PHE A 96 -6.20 -4.35 25.74
CA PHE A 96 -7.05 -5.42 25.23
C PHE A 96 -6.20 -6.63 24.85
N THR A 97 -6.82 -7.80 24.85
CA THR A 97 -6.16 -9.06 24.51
C THR A 97 -6.75 -9.60 23.22
N LEU A 98 -5.87 -9.87 22.26
CA LEU A 98 -6.20 -10.60 21.04
C LEU A 98 -6.11 -12.09 21.35
N VAL A 99 -7.25 -12.78 21.27
CA VAL A 99 -7.32 -14.23 21.45
C VAL A 99 -7.29 -14.87 20.08
N LEU A 100 -6.14 -15.46 19.72
CA LEU A 100 -5.97 -16.23 18.50
C LEU A 100 -5.96 -17.73 18.81
N PRO A 101 -6.24 -18.60 17.84
CA PRO A 101 -6.29 -20.06 18.07
C PRO A 101 -4.96 -20.65 18.57
N LYS A 102 -3.83 -19.99 18.27
CA LYS A 102 -2.48 -20.45 18.57
C LYS A 102 -1.83 -19.74 19.75
N GLU A 103 -2.24 -18.49 20.01
CA GLU A 103 -1.60 -17.64 21.01
C GLU A 103 -2.54 -16.53 21.49
N GLU A 104 -2.28 -16.02 22.70
CA GLU A 104 -2.94 -14.83 23.22
C GLU A 104 -1.93 -13.68 23.28
N VAL A 105 -2.28 -12.55 22.69
CA VAL A 105 -1.39 -11.38 22.63
C VAL A 105 -2.05 -10.20 23.31
N GLN A 106 -1.40 -9.64 24.33
CA GLN A 106 -1.85 -8.44 25.01
C GLN A 106 -1.32 -7.19 24.30
N LEU A 107 -2.23 -6.27 24.01
CA LEU A 107 -1.92 -4.97 23.43
C LEU A 107 -2.25 -3.86 24.44
N LYS A 108 -1.35 -2.87 24.50
CA LYS A 108 -1.53 -1.65 25.28
C LYS A 108 -1.22 -0.44 24.41
N THR A 109 -2.09 0.57 24.45
CA THR A 109 -1.95 1.80 23.66
C THR A 109 -1.38 2.95 24.49
N GLU A 110 -0.94 4.02 23.81
CA GLU A 110 -0.46 5.24 24.48
C GLU A 110 -1.58 5.99 25.21
N ASN A 111 -2.80 5.93 24.67
CA ASN A 111 -3.97 6.57 25.25
C ASN A 111 -5.28 5.85 24.90
N THR A 112 -6.37 6.18 25.60
CA THR A 112 -7.70 5.59 25.35
C THR A 112 -8.22 5.85 23.94
N GLU A 113 -8.00 7.04 23.38
CA GLU A 113 -8.42 7.41 22.02
C GLU A 113 -7.78 6.52 20.95
N SER A 114 -6.45 6.38 20.98
CA SER A 114 -5.73 5.44 20.10
C SER A 114 -6.13 4.00 20.35
N GLY A 115 -6.55 3.66 21.58
CA GLY A 115 -7.16 2.39 21.93
C GLY A 115 -8.40 2.09 21.11
N GLU A 116 -9.35 3.02 21.12
CA GLU A 116 -10.58 2.94 20.33
C GLU A 116 -10.30 2.87 18.83
N GLU A 117 -9.32 3.65 18.32
CA GLU A 117 -8.92 3.57 16.92
C GLU A 117 -8.36 2.18 16.56
N TRP A 118 -7.37 1.69 17.30
CA TRP A 118 -6.79 0.37 17.08
C TRP A 118 -7.83 -0.73 17.14
N ARG A 119 -8.71 -0.69 18.15
CA ARG A 119 -9.81 -1.63 18.32
C ARG A 119 -10.76 -1.57 17.12
N GLY A 120 -11.17 -0.38 16.71
CA GLY A 120 -12.03 -0.16 15.54
C GLY A 120 -11.43 -0.74 14.26
N PHE A 121 -10.16 -0.45 13.97
CA PHE A 121 -9.49 -0.95 12.76
C PHE A 121 -9.28 -2.46 12.79
N ILE A 122 -8.87 -3.04 13.92
CA ILE A 122 -8.68 -4.49 14.07
C ILE A 122 -10.00 -5.21 13.84
N LEU A 123 -11.06 -4.82 14.55
CA LEU A 123 -12.39 -5.42 14.38
C LEU A 123 -12.90 -5.27 12.95
N THR A 124 -12.65 -4.13 12.31
CA THR A 124 -13.07 -3.90 10.92
C THR A 124 -12.44 -4.90 9.95
N VAL A 125 -11.14 -5.18 10.08
CA VAL A 125 -10.46 -6.09 9.16
C VAL A 125 -10.68 -7.57 9.52
N THR A 126 -10.98 -7.89 10.78
CA THR A 126 -11.22 -9.27 11.23
C THR A 126 -12.67 -9.69 11.00
N GLU A 127 -13.63 -8.86 11.39
CA GLU A 127 -15.08 -9.13 11.30
C GLU A 127 -15.68 -8.73 9.94
N LEU A 128 -14.91 -8.03 9.09
CA LEU A 128 -15.40 -7.47 7.81
C LEU A 128 -16.66 -6.61 7.98
N SER A 129 -16.73 -5.86 9.08
CA SER A 129 -17.82 -4.92 9.35
C SER A 129 -17.32 -3.74 10.19
N VAL A 130 -17.93 -2.55 10.05
CA VAL A 130 -17.56 -1.41 10.90
C VAL A 130 -18.30 -1.53 12.24
N PRO A 131 -17.60 -1.53 13.39
CA PRO A 131 -18.24 -1.60 14.70
C PRO A 131 -19.18 -0.41 14.94
N GLN A 132 -20.39 -0.67 15.46
CA GLN A 132 -21.40 0.37 15.71
C GLN A 132 -21.26 1.07 17.07
N HIS A 133 -20.55 0.46 18.02
CA HIS A 133 -20.45 0.91 19.42
C HIS A 133 -19.08 1.49 19.79
N VAL A 134 -18.34 2.02 18.82
CA VAL A 134 -17.02 2.62 19.05
C VAL A 134 -17.13 4.11 19.32
N SER A 135 -16.34 4.61 20.28
CA SER A 135 -16.33 6.03 20.66
C SER A 135 -15.47 6.87 19.70
N LEU A 136 -15.75 6.76 18.40
CA LEU A 136 -14.95 7.37 17.33
C LEU A 136 -15.65 8.59 16.72
N LEU A 137 -14.84 9.57 16.33
CA LEU A 137 -15.27 10.75 15.58
C LEU A 137 -15.72 10.36 14.16
N PRO A 138 -16.60 11.16 13.52
CA PRO A 138 -17.09 10.86 12.17
C PRO A 138 -15.98 10.61 11.13
N GLY A 139 -14.90 11.39 11.18
CA GLY A 139 -13.74 11.20 10.29
C GLY A 139 -12.99 9.88 10.54
N GLN A 140 -12.95 9.39 11.76
CA GLN A 140 -12.37 8.09 12.10
C GLN A 140 -13.24 6.95 11.56
N VAL A 141 -14.57 7.06 11.72
CA VAL A 141 -15.54 6.08 11.19
C VAL A 141 -15.50 6.00 9.66
N ILE A 142 -15.37 7.14 8.96
CA ILE A 142 -15.20 7.17 7.50
C ILE A 142 -13.96 6.37 7.08
N ARG A 143 -12.83 6.53 7.79
CA ARG A 143 -11.61 5.75 7.51
C ARG A 143 -11.82 4.25 7.73
N LEU A 144 -12.62 3.84 8.73
CA LEU A 144 -12.97 2.43 8.91
C LEU A 144 -13.75 1.88 7.71
N HIS A 145 -14.74 2.62 7.21
CA HIS A 145 -15.45 2.22 5.99
C HIS A 145 -14.53 2.11 4.77
N GLU A 146 -13.60 3.04 4.58
CA GLU A 146 -12.63 2.95 3.49
C GLU A 146 -11.74 1.71 3.61
N VAL A 147 -11.26 1.41 4.83
CA VAL A 147 -10.47 0.19 5.09
C VAL A 147 -11.28 -1.06 4.85
N LEU A 148 -12.54 -1.08 5.28
CA LEU A 148 -13.45 -2.21 5.06
C LEU A 148 -13.58 -2.53 3.57
N GLU A 149 -13.83 -1.53 2.74
CA GLU A 149 -14.01 -1.74 1.29
C GLU A 149 -12.69 -2.17 0.62
N ARG A 150 -11.54 -1.62 1.05
CA ARG A 150 -10.22 -2.07 0.58
C ARG A 150 -9.96 -3.53 0.96
N GLU A 151 -10.30 -3.92 2.18
CA GLU A 151 -10.09 -5.27 2.69
C GLU A 151 -11.02 -6.28 2.01
N LYS A 152 -12.31 -5.96 1.83
CA LYS A 152 -13.24 -6.79 1.03
C LYS A 152 -12.72 -7.02 -0.38
N LYS A 153 -12.27 -5.97 -1.06
CA LYS A 153 -11.70 -6.07 -2.41
C LYS A 153 -10.48 -7.00 -2.42
N ARG A 154 -9.58 -6.85 -1.45
CA ARG A 154 -8.40 -7.71 -1.29
C ARG A 154 -8.78 -9.17 -1.10
N ARG A 155 -9.76 -9.47 -0.23
CA ARG A 155 -10.20 -10.85 0.00
C ARG A 155 -10.81 -11.47 -1.24
N ILE A 156 -11.65 -10.74 -1.98
CA ILE A 156 -12.21 -11.22 -3.26
C ILE A 156 -11.09 -11.51 -4.28
N GLU A 157 -10.10 -10.63 -4.39
CA GLU A 157 -8.97 -10.84 -5.31
C GLU A 157 -8.11 -12.04 -4.90
N THR A 158 -7.93 -12.24 -3.59
CA THR A 158 -7.20 -13.39 -3.03
C THR A 158 -7.98 -14.70 -3.20
N GLU A 159 -9.31 -14.68 -3.01
CA GLU A 159 -10.22 -15.81 -3.19
C GLU A 159 -10.52 -16.14 -4.66
N ARG A 160 -10.16 -15.26 -5.61
CA ARG A 160 -10.18 -15.58 -7.05
C ARG A 160 -8.91 -16.30 -7.52
N LEU A 161 -7.88 -16.35 -6.67
CA LEU A 161 -6.61 -17.03 -6.94
C LEU A 161 -6.50 -18.51 -6.51
N PRO A 162 -7.45 -19.17 -5.82
CA PRO A 162 -7.45 -20.62 -5.67
C PRO A 162 -8.22 -21.27 -6.83
N SER A 163 -7.47 -21.91 -7.72
CA SER A 163 -7.92 -23.09 -8.48
C SER A 163 -9.06 -22.92 -9.49
N THR A 164 -8.78 -22.37 -10.68
CA THR A 164 -9.38 -22.88 -11.91
C THR A 164 -8.32 -23.66 -12.70
N SER A 165 -8.09 -24.88 -12.26
CA SER A 165 -7.62 -25.95 -13.14
C SER A 165 -8.81 -26.52 -13.90
N VAL A 166 -8.62 -26.68 -15.22
CA VAL A 166 -9.50 -27.32 -16.22
C VAL A 166 -10.68 -26.40 -16.60
N GLU A 167 -10.70 -25.75 -17.76
CA GLU A 167 -10.66 -26.32 -19.12
C GLU A 167 -9.92 -25.39 -20.12
N LYS A 168 -9.00 -26.00 -20.91
CA LYS A 168 -8.76 -25.84 -22.37
C LYS A 168 -9.07 -24.46 -23.02
N GLU A 169 -8.18 -23.78 -23.74
CA GLU A 169 -7.29 -24.28 -24.81
C GLU A 169 -6.10 -23.33 -25.11
N LYS A 170 -4.96 -23.97 -25.46
CA LYS A 170 -3.87 -23.57 -26.40
C LYS A 170 -2.92 -22.44 -25.99
N GLU A 171 -1.72 -22.83 -25.53
CA GLU A 171 -0.44 -22.82 -26.29
C GLU A 171 0.01 -21.38 -26.61
N THR A 172 1.12 -20.88 -26.07
CA THR A 172 2.47 -21.44 -26.21
C THR A 172 3.36 -21.22 -24.99
N THR A 173 4.21 -22.20 -24.74
CA THR A 173 5.39 -22.20 -23.87
C THR A 173 6.45 -21.15 -24.25
N GLU A 174 7.32 -20.86 -23.27
CA GLU A 174 8.56 -20.04 -23.31
C GLU A 174 8.29 -18.55 -23.02
N ASP A 175 8.74 -17.94 -21.91
CA ASP A 175 10.08 -17.98 -21.34
C ASP A 175 10.04 -17.60 -19.85
N TYR A 176 10.85 -18.31 -19.06
CA TYR A 176 10.86 -18.31 -17.59
C TYR A 176 11.75 -17.18 -17.06
N VAL A 177 11.29 -15.93 -16.99
CA VAL A 177 11.89 -14.92 -16.10
C VAL A 177 10.86 -13.83 -15.74
N ASP A 178 10.79 -13.51 -14.45
CA ASP A 178 10.37 -12.21 -13.86
C ASP A 178 9.22 -12.26 -12.84
N LEU A 179 9.37 -13.12 -11.83
CA LEU A 179 8.58 -13.09 -10.59
C LEU A 179 9.12 -12.08 -9.55
N LEU A 180 9.93 -11.09 -9.92
CA LEU A 180 10.59 -10.20 -8.94
C LEU A 180 10.27 -8.70 -9.06
N ASN A 181 9.48 -8.27 -10.03
CA ASN A 181 8.86 -6.94 -10.00
C ASN A 181 7.45 -7.01 -10.61
N PRO A 182 6.37 -6.82 -9.83
CA PRO A 182 5.06 -6.64 -10.44
C PRO A 182 5.15 -5.42 -11.35
N MET A 183 4.84 -5.64 -12.64
CA MET A 183 4.84 -4.58 -13.64
C MET A 183 3.98 -3.41 -13.15
N PRO A 184 4.38 -2.15 -13.40
CA PRO A 184 3.63 -0.99 -12.92
C PRO A 184 2.20 -1.01 -13.48
N ALA A 185 1.24 -0.39 -12.78
CA ALA A 185 -0.16 -0.37 -13.19
C ALA A 185 -0.42 0.25 -14.58
N CYS A 186 0.56 0.93 -15.17
CA CYS A 186 0.52 1.44 -16.53
C CYS A 186 1.10 0.47 -17.58
N PHE A 187 1.47 -0.76 -17.19
CA PHE A 187 1.91 -1.81 -18.09
C PHE A 187 0.74 -2.61 -18.64
N TYR A 188 0.63 -2.65 -19.95
CA TYR A 188 -0.38 -3.40 -20.67
C TYR A 188 0.31 -4.30 -21.69
N THR A 189 -0.05 -5.58 -21.71
CA THR A 189 0.42 -6.56 -22.70
C THR A 189 -0.31 -6.35 -24.03
N VAL A 190 -0.03 -5.22 -24.68
CA VAL A 190 -0.69 -4.79 -25.91
C VAL A 190 0.35 -4.42 -26.97
N SER A 191 -0.02 -4.56 -28.23
CA SER A 191 0.78 -4.16 -29.38
C SER A 191 0.84 -2.64 -29.52
N ARG A 192 1.69 -2.16 -30.45
CA ARG A 192 1.75 -0.73 -30.82
C ARG A 192 0.38 -0.20 -31.26
N LYS A 193 -0.33 -0.98 -32.08
CA LYS A 193 -1.61 -0.58 -32.67
C LYS A 193 -2.70 -0.50 -31.61
N GLU A 194 -2.82 -1.52 -30.78
CA GLU A 194 -3.81 -1.57 -29.69
C GLU A 194 -3.57 -0.45 -28.67
N ALA A 195 -2.32 -0.13 -28.33
CA ALA A 195 -2.03 1.00 -27.45
C ALA A 195 -2.45 2.36 -28.04
N THR A 196 -2.33 2.54 -29.36
CA THR A 196 -2.83 3.73 -30.07
C THR A 196 -4.35 3.80 -29.96
N GLU A 197 -5.04 2.72 -30.31
CA GLU A 197 -6.51 2.61 -30.26
C GLU A 197 -7.04 2.89 -28.83
N MET A 198 -6.41 2.30 -27.80
CA MET A 198 -6.78 2.51 -26.40
C MET A 198 -6.65 3.97 -25.94
N LEU A 199 -5.62 4.68 -26.40
CA LEU A 199 -5.45 6.09 -26.09
C LEU A 199 -6.46 6.96 -26.85
N GLU A 200 -6.85 6.57 -28.06
CA GLU A 200 -7.82 7.29 -28.88
C GLU A 200 -9.27 7.11 -28.37
N GLU A 201 -9.66 5.88 -28.00
CA GLU A 201 -11.03 5.56 -27.61
C GLU A 201 -11.49 6.28 -26.32
N LYS A 202 -10.61 6.41 -25.32
CA LYS A 202 -10.98 6.97 -24.01
C LYS A 202 -9.95 7.97 -23.50
N PRO A 203 -10.02 9.23 -23.98
CA PRO A 203 -9.07 10.26 -23.61
C PRO A 203 -8.96 10.56 -22.12
N SER A 204 -10.00 10.25 -21.35
CA SER A 204 -10.11 10.51 -19.91
C SER A 204 -9.36 9.52 -19.02
N TRP A 205 -8.91 8.37 -19.55
CA TRP A 205 -8.25 7.32 -18.76
C TRP A 205 -6.74 7.50 -18.62
N GLY A 206 -6.20 8.55 -19.24
CA GLY A 206 -4.79 8.89 -19.24
C GLY A 206 -4.28 9.12 -20.65
N ASN A 207 -2.99 9.41 -20.75
CA ASN A 207 -2.32 9.70 -22.01
C ASN A 207 -1.04 8.89 -22.21
N MET A 208 -0.82 7.82 -21.42
CA MET A 208 0.40 7.02 -21.45
C MET A 208 0.11 5.52 -21.22
N ILE A 209 0.71 4.66 -22.04
CA ILE A 209 0.69 3.19 -21.93
C ILE A 209 2.13 2.69 -22.01
N LEU A 210 2.56 1.91 -21.01
CA LEU A 210 3.78 1.10 -21.07
C LEU A 210 3.41 -0.28 -21.64
N ARG A 211 4.16 -0.79 -22.61
CA ARG A 211 3.88 -2.05 -23.29
C ARG A 211 5.15 -2.81 -23.68
N PRO A 212 5.06 -4.11 -24.03
CA PRO A 212 6.16 -4.83 -24.65
C PRO A 212 6.67 -4.11 -25.90
N GLY A 213 8.00 -4.08 -26.05
CA GLY A 213 8.67 -3.62 -27.26
C GLY A 213 8.50 -4.63 -28.39
N SER A 214 8.80 -4.19 -29.62
CA SER A 214 8.78 -5.06 -30.80
C SER A 214 9.87 -6.15 -30.75
N ASP A 215 10.97 -5.85 -30.05
CA ASP A 215 11.97 -6.84 -29.67
C ASP A 215 11.53 -7.42 -28.33
N SER A 216 11.30 -8.73 -28.24
CA SER A 216 10.79 -9.46 -27.08
C SER A 216 11.58 -9.30 -25.77
N ARG A 217 12.62 -8.46 -25.76
CA ARG A 217 13.51 -8.15 -24.62
C ARG A 217 13.45 -6.69 -24.17
N ASN A 218 12.74 -5.82 -24.88
CA ASN A 218 12.69 -4.39 -24.60
C ASN A 218 11.28 -3.93 -24.29
N TYR A 219 11.14 -2.74 -23.69
CA TYR A 219 9.85 -2.12 -23.43
C TYR A 219 9.63 -0.92 -24.36
N SER A 220 8.39 -0.47 -24.47
CA SER A 220 8.03 0.72 -25.22
C SER A 220 6.94 1.50 -24.50
N ILE A 221 7.04 2.82 -24.54
CA ILE A 221 6.04 3.74 -24.01
C ILE A 221 5.30 4.37 -25.19
N THR A 222 3.97 4.34 -25.14
CA THR A 222 3.11 5.03 -26.09
C THR A 222 2.44 6.18 -25.36
N ILE A 223 2.66 7.42 -25.81
CA ILE A 223 2.11 8.63 -25.20
C ILE A 223 1.30 9.39 -26.23
N ARG A 224 0.12 9.88 -25.82
CA ARG A 224 -0.65 10.86 -26.58
C ARG A 224 -0.34 12.27 -26.07
N GLN A 225 0.15 13.12 -26.97
CA GLN A 225 0.47 14.52 -26.71
C GLN A 225 -0.41 15.40 -27.60
N GLU A 226 -1.37 16.12 -27.00
CA GLU A 226 -2.36 16.97 -27.66
C GLU A 226 -3.17 16.26 -28.76
N THR A 227 -2.61 16.12 -29.97
CA THR A 227 -3.21 15.47 -31.15
C THR A 227 -2.31 14.40 -31.80
N GLU A 228 -1.10 14.18 -31.28
CA GLU A 228 -0.14 13.21 -31.82
C GLU A 228 0.12 12.06 -30.85
N ILE A 229 0.31 10.86 -31.38
CA ILE A 229 0.74 9.69 -30.61
C ILE A 229 2.21 9.41 -30.91
N LYS A 230 3.03 9.39 -29.86
CA LYS A 230 4.47 9.15 -29.92
C LYS A 230 4.82 7.84 -29.24
N HIS A 231 5.83 7.16 -29.78
CA HIS A 231 6.33 5.90 -29.24
C HIS A 231 7.80 6.06 -28.86
N TYR A 232 8.12 5.73 -27.61
CA TYR A 232 9.48 5.80 -27.08
C TYR A 232 9.98 4.41 -26.73
N LYS A 233 11.23 4.12 -27.09
CA LYS A 233 11.90 2.88 -26.68
C LYS A 233 12.39 3.03 -25.25
N VAL A 234 12.17 1.98 -24.46
CA VAL A 234 12.67 1.88 -23.09
C VAL A 234 13.70 0.78 -23.03
N THR A 235 14.92 1.14 -22.66
CA THR A 235 16.06 0.23 -22.53
C THR A 235 16.41 0.04 -21.06
N SER A 236 16.63 -1.20 -20.65
CA SER A 236 17.12 -1.52 -19.30
C SER A 236 18.65 -1.39 -19.27
N ILE A 237 19.16 -0.56 -18.37
CA ILE A 237 20.59 -0.38 -18.14
C ILE A 237 20.89 -0.76 -16.68
N GLY A 238 21.34 -2.00 -16.46
CA GLY A 238 21.58 -2.53 -15.13
C GLY A 238 20.32 -2.60 -14.27
N LYS A 239 20.25 -1.83 -13.19
CA LYS A 239 19.07 -1.70 -12.31
C LYS A 239 18.14 -0.53 -12.68
N ASN A 240 18.45 0.21 -13.73
CA ASN A 240 17.76 1.44 -14.13
C ASN A 240 17.13 1.28 -15.53
N TYR A 241 16.19 2.16 -15.87
CA TYR A 241 15.58 2.25 -17.19
C TYR A 241 15.87 3.60 -17.84
N THR A 242 16.15 3.59 -19.14
CA THR A 242 16.38 4.80 -19.95
C THR A 242 15.32 4.88 -21.05
N ILE A 243 14.75 6.07 -21.23
CA ILE A 243 13.79 6.36 -22.29
C ILE A 243 14.54 7.14 -23.36
N GLU A 244 14.63 6.59 -24.57
CA GLU A 244 15.25 7.28 -25.69
C GLU A 244 14.25 8.29 -26.25
N LEU A 245 14.54 9.59 -26.05
CA LEU A 245 13.77 10.69 -26.63
C LEU A 245 14.36 11.07 -27.99
N GLU A 246 13.50 11.33 -28.98
CA GLU A 246 13.93 11.93 -30.23
C GLU A 246 14.53 13.32 -29.97
N LYS A 247 15.64 13.62 -30.65
CA LYS A 247 16.29 14.94 -30.54
C LYS A 247 15.31 16.02 -30.98
N PRO A 248 15.11 17.11 -30.21
CA PRO A 248 14.29 18.21 -30.67
C PRO A 248 14.89 18.77 -31.96
N ALA A 249 14.06 18.95 -32.98
CA ALA A 249 14.46 19.69 -34.16
C ALA A 249 14.80 21.12 -33.71
N LYS A 250 16.07 21.53 -33.86
CA LYS A 250 16.46 22.93 -33.65
C LYS A 250 15.56 23.79 -34.54
N ASN A 251 14.77 24.67 -33.93
CA ASN A 251 14.03 25.68 -34.66
C ASN A 251 15.02 26.47 -35.55
N PRO A 252 14.69 26.78 -36.82
CA PRO A 252 15.58 27.53 -37.71
C PRO A 252 16.00 28.92 -37.17
N ARG A 253 15.33 29.41 -36.11
CA ARG A 253 15.62 30.70 -35.47
C ARG A 253 16.88 30.69 -34.60
N GLU A 254 17.35 29.54 -34.11
CA GLU A 254 18.59 29.48 -33.31
C GLU A 254 19.87 29.31 -34.15
N LYS A 255 19.76 29.18 -35.48
CA LYS A 255 20.94 29.10 -36.36
C LYS A 255 21.54 30.46 -36.73
N LYS A 256 20.95 31.59 -36.29
CA LYS A 256 21.45 32.93 -36.61
C LYS A 256 22.26 33.61 -35.51
N GLU A 257 22.34 33.05 -34.30
CA GLU A 257 23.11 33.67 -33.20
C GLU A 257 24.50 33.04 -32.97
N GLU A 258 24.86 31.97 -33.68
CA GLU A 258 26.22 31.40 -33.67
C GLU A 258 27.06 31.77 -34.93
N ARG A 259 26.59 32.71 -35.74
CA ARG A 259 27.37 33.30 -36.85
C ARG A 259 27.20 34.83 -36.92
N GLY A 260 27.36 35.49 -35.78
CA GLY A 260 27.54 36.94 -35.67
C GLY A 260 28.79 37.21 -34.86
#